data_AF-A0A7D7UBE4-F1
#
_entry.id   AF-A0A7D7UBE4-F1
#
_cell.length_a   1.000
_cell.length_b   1.000
_cell.length_c   1.000
_cell.angle_alpha   90.00
_cell.angle_beta   90.00
_cell.angle_gamma   90.00
#
_symmetry.space_group_name_H-M   'P 1'
#
loop_
_entity.id
_entity.type
_entity.pdbx_description
1 polymer ?
#
loop_
_entity_poly.entity_id
_entity_poly.type
_entity_poly.pdbx_seq_one_letter_code
_entity_poly.pdbx_strand_id
1 'polypeptide(L)'
;MLNMNNQEHKNPETEAQKEVKDNSSTEETSSSSEVNNLTSEASASNSTQDASNISLANENIQIKSSLDDLKNFVQNPKSQNQKIKAVNQLMFNEFVKIESAINNINSYIDSLNRKLEQTNENFKTKIQEVESKAQQKINDRIEELDKRKKEEIDNAKKYAIEKSIDSAINIVDQLEIALEFASLDPAVKNYVSGFKMVLNSFVNWLGTVNIHRMDIKPGDKFDEKYMSASDKVSDPNYPADTVCKVMKSGYKLYDRVVRHTMVVVSDGVGYVDPNAAEEATEESAPTKPTQATPTQEAAPAPTKSKPTAPPPGSVKPTTPPHQKPVQPPQSSSKQPITHQVIKKS
;
A
#
# COMPACT_ATOMS: atom_id res chain seq x y z
N MET A 1 -37.97 -4.86 -19.55
CA MET A 1 -38.63 -4.08 -20.62
C MET A 1 -38.82 -2.68 -20.07
N LEU A 2 -38.38 -1.64 -20.79
CA LEU A 2 -38.28 -0.24 -20.33
C LEU A 2 -37.29 -0.04 -19.13
N ASN A 3 -36.72 1.16 -18.89
CA ASN A 3 -36.88 2.45 -19.59
C ASN A 3 -35.53 3.15 -19.85
N MET A 4 -35.53 4.17 -20.73
CA MET A 4 -34.36 4.95 -21.14
C MET A 4 -34.24 6.30 -20.41
N ASN A 5 -33.01 6.71 -20.05
CA ASN A 5 -32.38 8.04 -20.30
C ASN A 5 -31.08 8.12 -19.49
N ASN A 6 -29.90 8.33 -20.11
CA ASN A 6 -29.41 9.51 -20.83
C ASN A 6 -28.90 10.61 -19.87
N GLN A 7 -27.57 10.80 -19.82
CA GLN A 7 -26.90 11.98 -19.25
C GLN A 7 -26.04 12.62 -20.33
N GLU A 8 -26.08 13.94 -20.39
CA GLU A 8 -25.42 14.75 -21.42
C GLU A 8 -23.96 15.03 -21.06
N HIS A 9 -23.04 14.79 -21.99
CA HIS A 9 -21.68 15.33 -21.88
C HIS A 9 -21.68 16.83 -22.20
N LYS A 10 -21.22 17.64 -21.25
CA LYS A 10 -20.91 19.06 -21.50
C LYS A 10 -19.75 19.19 -22.49
N ASN A 11 -19.89 20.08 -23.46
CA ASN A 11 -18.78 20.66 -24.22
C ASN A 11 -18.53 22.09 -23.71
N PRO A 12 -17.26 22.54 -23.53
CA PRO A 12 -16.94 23.88 -23.05
C PRO A 12 -16.76 24.90 -24.18
N GLU A 13 -16.71 26.19 -23.79
CA GLU A 13 -16.31 27.36 -24.58
C GLU A 13 -17.24 27.72 -25.78
N THR A 14 -17.47 28.98 -26.12
CA THR A 14 -16.64 30.19 -25.91
C THR A 14 -17.42 31.35 -25.28
N GLU A 15 -16.75 32.13 -24.42
CA GLU A 15 -17.27 33.32 -23.75
C GLU A 15 -16.60 34.60 -24.30
N ALA A 16 -17.37 35.54 -24.85
CA ALA A 16 -16.89 36.88 -25.20
C ALA A 16 -18.01 37.93 -25.33
N GLN A 17 -17.83 39.05 -24.63
CA GLN A 17 -18.42 40.37 -24.88
C GLN A 17 -19.96 40.52 -24.87
N LYS A 18 -20.50 40.92 -23.71
CA LYS A 18 -21.65 41.84 -23.64
C LYS A 18 -21.65 42.62 -22.33
N GLU A 19 -21.31 43.91 -22.38
CA GLU A 19 -21.34 44.80 -21.22
C GLU A 19 -21.98 46.16 -21.58
N VAL A 20 -22.56 46.81 -20.56
CA VAL A 20 -23.18 48.14 -20.52
C VAL A 20 -24.24 48.47 -21.58
N LYS A 21 -25.47 48.70 -21.12
CA LYS A 21 -26.48 49.45 -21.84
C LYS A 21 -27.21 50.35 -20.83
N ASP A 22 -27.07 51.66 -20.95
CA ASP A 22 -27.90 52.63 -20.22
C ASP A 22 -27.89 54.00 -20.93
N ASN A 23 -29.10 54.49 -21.28
CA ASN A 23 -29.48 55.89 -21.60
C ASN A 23 -28.71 56.66 -22.71
N SER A 24 -29.29 57.64 -23.41
CA SER A 24 -30.70 58.08 -23.58
C SER A 24 -30.78 59.13 -24.70
N SER A 25 -31.90 59.20 -25.44
CA SER A 25 -32.29 60.35 -26.30
C SER A 25 -31.38 60.59 -27.54
N THR A 26 -31.72 61.34 -28.60
CA THR A 26 -32.98 61.96 -29.10
C THR A 26 -32.79 62.23 -30.61
N GLU A 27 -33.88 62.24 -31.41
CA GLU A 27 -34.04 63.02 -32.67
C GLU A 27 -33.06 62.69 -33.86
N GLU A 28 -33.31 62.97 -35.15
CA GLU A 28 -34.53 63.33 -35.89
C GLU A 28 -34.48 62.87 -37.38
N THR A 29 -35.67 62.73 -38.00
CA THR A 29 -36.04 62.82 -39.44
C THR A 29 -35.07 62.57 -40.63
N SER A 30 -35.55 61.78 -41.61
CA SER A 30 -35.62 62.13 -43.08
C SER A 30 -34.33 62.31 -43.93
N SER A 31 -34.32 62.25 -45.27
CA SER A 31 -35.24 61.70 -46.30
C SER A 31 -34.55 61.65 -47.67
N SER A 32 -34.86 60.62 -48.48
CA SER A 32 -34.90 60.51 -49.96
C SER A 32 -33.96 61.30 -50.91
N SER A 33 -33.36 60.52 -51.83
CA SER A 33 -33.28 60.74 -53.31
C SER A 33 -32.55 62.01 -53.85
N GLU A 34 -32.31 62.21 -55.16
CA GLU A 34 -32.65 61.44 -56.38
C GLU A 34 -31.61 61.61 -57.52
N VAL A 35 -31.89 61.00 -58.68
CA VAL A 35 -31.10 61.02 -59.94
C VAL A 35 -31.35 62.33 -60.73
N ASN A 36 -30.49 62.65 -61.72
CA ASN A 36 -30.72 63.36 -63.02
C ASN A 36 -29.73 64.52 -63.34
N ASN A 37 -29.59 65.02 -64.58
CA ASN A 37 -29.49 64.38 -65.92
C ASN A 37 -28.99 65.41 -66.99
N LEU A 38 -28.60 64.93 -68.18
CA LEU A 38 -28.56 65.56 -69.53
C LEU A 38 -28.64 67.12 -69.74
N THR A 39 -27.65 67.65 -70.48
CA THR A 39 -27.78 68.69 -71.57
C THR A 39 -28.24 70.12 -71.16
N SER A 40 -28.33 71.17 -72.02
CA SER A 40 -28.15 71.34 -73.49
C SER A 40 -27.63 72.77 -73.85
N GLU A 41 -27.23 72.99 -75.13
CA GLU A 41 -27.42 74.20 -75.98
C GLU A 41 -26.99 75.63 -75.51
N ALA A 42 -26.74 76.64 -76.37
CA ALA A 42 -26.33 76.72 -77.79
C ALA A 42 -25.93 78.17 -78.16
N SER A 43 -25.20 78.34 -79.28
CA SER A 43 -25.17 79.56 -80.14
C SER A 43 -24.61 80.89 -79.58
N ALA A 44 -24.07 81.83 -80.37
CA ALA A 44 -23.58 81.82 -81.77
C ALA A 44 -22.83 83.15 -82.08
N SER A 45 -22.03 83.33 -83.13
CA SER A 45 -21.14 82.44 -83.93
C SER A 45 -20.39 83.29 -84.98
N ASN A 46 -19.12 83.67 -84.77
CA ASN A 46 -18.29 84.25 -85.85
C ASN A 46 -16.78 83.93 -85.73
N SER A 47 -16.45 82.64 -85.72
CA SER A 47 -15.08 82.09 -85.87
C SER A 47 -15.15 80.67 -86.47
N THR A 48 -16.15 80.45 -87.33
CA THR A 48 -16.87 79.18 -87.41
C THR A 48 -16.34 78.21 -88.47
N GLN A 49 -15.21 78.52 -89.10
CA GLN A 49 -14.50 77.60 -90.02
C GLN A 49 -13.40 76.83 -89.27
N ASP A 50 -12.46 77.52 -88.62
CA ASP A 50 -11.31 76.86 -87.96
C ASP A 50 -11.69 76.10 -86.69
N ALA A 51 -12.55 76.65 -85.83
CA ALA A 51 -13.00 75.94 -84.63
C ALA A 51 -13.74 74.62 -84.97
N SER A 52 -14.50 74.62 -86.07
CA SER A 52 -15.17 73.42 -86.59
C SER A 52 -14.14 72.41 -87.12
N ASN A 53 -13.18 72.86 -87.95
CA ASN A 53 -12.09 72.01 -88.43
C ASN A 53 -11.22 71.43 -87.31
N ILE A 54 -10.95 72.19 -86.23
CA ILE A 54 -10.16 71.70 -85.09
C ILE A 54 -10.95 70.71 -84.24
N SER A 55 -12.24 70.96 -83.99
CA SER A 55 -13.11 70.00 -83.29
C SER A 55 -13.23 68.70 -84.08
N LEU A 56 -13.53 68.80 -85.38
CA LEU A 56 -13.58 67.66 -86.30
C LEU A 56 -12.22 66.98 -86.43
N ALA A 57 -11.10 67.69 -86.39
CA ALA A 57 -9.76 67.08 -86.42
C ALA A 57 -9.49 66.28 -85.14
N ASN A 58 -9.80 66.83 -83.96
CA ASN A 58 -9.62 66.13 -82.68
C ASN A 58 -10.53 64.90 -82.56
N GLU A 59 -11.79 65.02 -83.00
CA GLU A 59 -12.75 63.92 -83.05
C GLU A 59 -12.32 62.87 -84.09
N ASN A 60 -11.85 63.27 -85.28
CA ASN A 60 -11.25 62.36 -86.26
C ASN A 60 -9.93 61.74 -85.76
N ILE A 61 -9.19 62.37 -84.85
CA ILE A 61 -8.00 61.78 -84.22
C ILE A 61 -8.42 60.73 -83.18
N GLN A 62 -9.42 61.00 -82.33
CA GLN A 62 -9.98 59.98 -81.43
C GLN A 62 -10.62 58.82 -82.20
N ILE A 63 -11.35 59.10 -83.28
CA ILE A 63 -11.92 58.08 -84.15
C ILE A 63 -10.79 57.29 -84.83
N LYS A 64 -9.72 57.93 -85.31
CA LYS A 64 -8.57 57.22 -85.89
C LYS A 64 -7.80 56.38 -84.88
N SER A 65 -7.53 56.87 -83.67
CA SER A 65 -6.88 56.06 -82.62
C SER A 65 -7.77 54.89 -82.23
N SER A 66 -9.06 55.13 -82.00
CA SER A 66 -10.04 54.08 -81.69
C SER A 66 -10.21 53.08 -82.85
N LEU A 67 -10.12 53.53 -84.10
CA LEU A 67 -10.18 52.69 -85.29
C LEU A 67 -8.89 51.89 -85.47
N ASP A 68 -7.72 52.45 -85.19
CA ASP A 68 -6.45 51.73 -85.20
C ASP A 68 -6.33 50.76 -84.01
N ASP A 69 -6.91 51.06 -82.84
CA ASP A 69 -7.05 50.12 -81.73
C ASP A 69 -8.04 48.98 -82.06
N LEU A 70 -9.20 49.31 -82.63
CA LEU A 70 -10.18 48.32 -83.13
C LEU A 70 -9.57 47.46 -84.26
N LYS A 71 -8.74 48.05 -85.11
CA LYS A 71 -8.00 47.39 -86.18
C LYS A 71 -6.85 46.54 -85.64
N ASN A 72 -6.13 46.96 -84.60
CA ASN A 72 -5.17 46.11 -83.88
C ASN A 72 -5.87 44.91 -83.23
N PHE A 73 -7.06 45.11 -82.67
CA PHE A 73 -7.91 44.05 -82.11
C PHE A 73 -8.41 43.07 -83.20
N VAL A 74 -8.87 43.58 -84.35
CA VAL A 74 -9.43 42.79 -85.47
C VAL A 74 -8.36 42.18 -86.39
N GLN A 75 -7.18 42.78 -86.54
CA GLN A 75 -6.10 42.27 -87.40
C GLN A 75 -5.21 41.24 -86.70
N ASN A 76 -5.17 41.18 -85.36
CA ASN A 76 -4.37 40.18 -84.63
C ASN A 76 -5.16 39.23 -83.70
N PRO A 77 -6.28 38.62 -84.16
CA PRO A 77 -7.03 37.65 -83.37
C PRO A 77 -6.21 36.38 -83.12
N LYS A 78 -5.18 36.10 -83.93
CA LYS A 78 -4.26 34.98 -83.70
C LYS A 78 -3.43 35.19 -82.42
N SER A 79 -2.87 36.39 -82.19
CA SER A 79 -2.17 36.69 -80.94
C SER A 79 -3.11 36.70 -79.73
N GLN A 80 -4.32 37.26 -79.86
CA GLN A 80 -5.34 37.20 -78.79
C GLN A 80 -5.67 35.75 -78.40
N ASN A 81 -5.98 34.88 -79.38
CA ASN A 81 -6.24 33.46 -79.13
C ASN A 81 -5.02 32.72 -78.57
N GLN A 82 -3.80 33.10 -78.96
CA GLN A 82 -2.57 32.51 -78.42
C GLN A 82 -2.35 32.90 -76.95
N LYS A 83 -2.68 34.13 -76.55
CA LYS A 83 -2.71 34.57 -75.14
C LYS A 83 -3.78 33.81 -74.35
N ILE A 84 -5.01 33.70 -74.88
CA ILE A 84 -6.09 32.94 -74.24
C ILE A 84 -5.70 31.47 -74.05
N LYS A 85 -5.08 30.84 -75.06
CA LYS A 85 -4.57 29.47 -74.96
C LYS A 85 -3.50 29.32 -73.87
N ALA A 86 -2.58 30.29 -73.74
CA ALA A 86 -1.58 30.28 -72.67
C ALA A 86 -2.21 30.46 -71.28
N VAL A 87 -3.19 31.36 -71.12
CA VAL A 87 -3.94 31.54 -69.87
C VAL A 87 -4.70 30.27 -69.48
N ASN A 88 -5.40 29.63 -70.43
CA ASN A 88 -6.12 28.38 -70.17
C ASN A 88 -5.16 27.23 -69.79
N GLN A 89 -3.96 27.18 -70.39
CA GLN A 89 -2.97 26.16 -70.05
C GLN A 89 -2.28 26.42 -68.69
N LEU A 90 -2.07 27.69 -68.31
CA LEU A 90 -1.66 28.04 -66.94
C LEU A 90 -2.75 27.67 -65.92
N MET A 91 -4.01 28.01 -66.20
CA MET A 91 -5.15 27.67 -65.36
C MET A 91 -5.26 26.14 -65.15
N PHE A 92 -5.13 25.36 -66.22
CA PHE A 92 -5.11 23.89 -66.15
C PHE A 92 -3.95 23.36 -65.27
N ASN A 93 -2.76 23.94 -65.40
CA ASN A 93 -1.61 23.57 -64.56
C ASN A 93 -1.84 23.88 -63.07
N GLU A 94 -2.51 25.00 -62.73
CA GLU A 94 -2.88 25.29 -61.34
C GLU A 94 -3.98 24.35 -60.82
N PHE A 95 -4.99 23.99 -61.64
CA PHE A 95 -5.99 22.98 -61.27
C PHE A 95 -5.34 21.63 -60.93
N VAL A 96 -4.40 21.15 -61.76
CA VAL A 96 -3.68 19.89 -61.50
C VAL A 96 -2.87 19.94 -60.20
N LYS A 97 -2.26 21.08 -59.86
CA LYS A 97 -1.60 21.27 -58.56
C LYS A 97 -2.60 21.21 -57.41
N ILE A 98 -3.71 21.94 -57.49
CA ILE A 98 -4.77 21.98 -56.46
C ILE A 98 -5.33 20.58 -56.22
N GLU A 99 -5.61 19.83 -57.29
CA GLU A 99 -6.12 18.45 -57.21
C GLU A 99 -5.08 17.50 -56.58
N SER A 100 -3.79 17.65 -56.91
CA SER A 100 -2.72 16.91 -56.23
C SER A 100 -2.60 17.26 -54.73
N ALA A 101 -2.80 18.53 -54.37
CA ALA A 101 -2.78 18.98 -52.97
C ALA A 101 -3.97 18.43 -52.18
N ILE A 102 -5.18 18.45 -52.75
CA ILE A 102 -6.39 17.85 -52.16
C ILE A 102 -6.18 16.35 -51.92
N ASN A 103 -5.64 15.63 -52.89
CA ASN A 103 -5.36 14.19 -52.74
C ASN A 103 -4.32 13.89 -51.65
N ASN A 104 -3.27 14.71 -51.53
CA ASN A 104 -2.30 14.61 -50.43
C ASN A 104 -2.94 14.90 -49.06
N ILE A 105 -3.80 15.91 -48.96
CA ILE A 105 -4.53 16.25 -47.72
C ILE A 105 -5.47 15.11 -47.32
N ASN A 106 -6.24 14.55 -48.26
CA ASN A 106 -7.14 13.43 -47.99
C ASN A 106 -6.37 12.19 -47.50
N SER A 107 -5.24 11.86 -48.15
CA SER A 107 -4.35 10.77 -47.71
C SER A 107 -3.79 11.00 -46.30
N TYR A 108 -3.46 12.24 -45.96
CA TYR A 108 -3.01 12.60 -44.61
C TYR A 108 -4.14 12.47 -43.58
N ILE A 109 -5.37 12.91 -43.90
CA ILE A 109 -6.55 12.74 -43.05
C ILE A 109 -6.83 11.25 -42.80
N ASP A 110 -6.79 10.39 -43.82
CA ASP A 110 -6.91 8.94 -43.66
C ASP A 110 -5.82 8.35 -42.75
N SER A 111 -4.58 8.85 -42.85
CA SER A 111 -3.49 8.41 -41.98
C SER A 111 -3.69 8.81 -40.52
N LEU A 112 -4.25 10.02 -40.27
CA LEU A 112 -4.60 10.49 -38.94
C LEU A 112 -5.78 9.71 -38.35
N ASN A 113 -6.83 9.47 -39.14
CA ASN A 113 -8.01 8.69 -38.71
C ASN A 113 -7.61 7.26 -38.33
N ARG A 114 -6.77 6.59 -39.14
CA ARG A 114 -6.23 5.26 -38.80
C ARG A 114 -5.41 5.26 -37.51
N LYS A 115 -4.60 6.31 -37.29
CA LYS A 115 -3.79 6.46 -36.07
C LYS A 115 -4.64 6.75 -34.83
N LEU A 116 -5.70 7.56 -34.97
CA LEU A 116 -6.69 7.81 -33.92
C LEU A 116 -7.37 6.49 -33.52
N GLU A 117 -7.86 5.73 -34.48
CA GLU A 117 -8.58 4.47 -34.24
C GLU A 117 -7.69 3.41 -33.59
N GLN A 118 -6.45 3.26 -34.09
CA GLN A 118 -5.45 2.39 -33.48
C GLN A 118 -5.12 2.83 -32.04
N THR A 119 -5.10 4.12 -31.76
CA THR A 119 -4.87 4.66 -30.41
C THR A 119 -6.06 4.38 -29.48
N ASN A 120 -7.30 4.54 -29.98
CA ASN A 120 -8.53 4.26 -29.24
C ASN A 120 -8.65 2.79 -28.85
N GLU A 121 -8.48 1.86 -29.80
CA GLU A 121 -8.54 0.42 -29.51
C GLU A 121 -7.39 -0.06 -28.61
N ASN A 122 -6.20 0.54 -28.73
CA ASN A 122 -5.11 0.30 -27.77
C ASN A 122 -5.47 0.75 -26.34
N PHE A 123 -6.04 1.95 -26.16
CA PHE A 123 -6.46 2.43 -24.85
C PHE A 123 -7.59 1.57 -24.25
N LYS A 124 -8.62 1.26 -25.05
CA LYS A 124 -9.74 0.39 -24.68
C LYS A 124 -9.26 -1.00 -24.25
N THR A 125 -8.38 -1.63 -25.03
CA THR A 125 -7.75 -2.91 -24.69
C THR A 125 -6.95 -2.79 -23.38
N LYS A 126 -6.23 -1.69 -23.19
CA LYS A 126 -5.42 -1.48 -21.97
C LYS A 126 -6.28 -1.25 -20.73
N ILE A 127 -7.42 -0.56 -20.85
CA ILE A 127 -8.40 -0.39 -19.78
C ILE A 127 -8.96 -1.76 -19.39
N GLN A 128 -9.42 -2.57 -20.35
CA GLN A 128 -9.92 -3.93 -20.09
C GLN A 128 -8.87 -4.86 -19.46
N GLU A 129 -7.61 -4.77 -19.90
CA GLU A 129 -6.50 -5.53 -19.31
C GLU A 129 -6.25 -5.12 -17.84
N VAL A 130 -6.29 -3.83 -17.54
CA VAL A 130 -6.10 -3.29 -16.18
C VAL A 130 -7.29 -3.62 -15.29
N GLU A 131 -8.52 -3.48 -15.78
CA GLU A 131 -9.76 -3.82 -15.09
C GLU A 131 -9.81 -5.31 -14.74
N SER A 132 -9.55 -6.19 -15.73
CA SER A 132 -9.49 -7.64 -15.52
C SER A 132 -8.42 -8.03 -14.48
N LYS A 133 -7.22 -7.44 -14.56
CA LYS A 133 -6.13 -7.69 -13.59
C LYS A 133 -6.40 -7.09 -12.22
N ALA A 134 -7.18 -6.01 -12.12
CA ALA A 134 -7.61 -5.45 -10.84
C ALA A 134 -8.69 -6.33 -10.20
N GLN A 135 -9.70 -6.75 -10.97
CA GLN A 135 -10.76 -7.64 -10.48
C GLN A 135 -10.22 -9.01 -10.05
N GLN A 136 -9.27 -9.59 -10.80
CA GLN A 136 -8.60 -10.82 -10.39
C GLN A 136 -7.91 -10.64 -9.03
N LYS A 137 -7.07 -9.61 -8.86
CA LYS A 137 -6.38 -9.33 -7.59
C LYS A 137 -7.34 -9.06 -6.44
N ILE A 138 -8.50 -8.45 -6.70
CA ILE A 138 -9.55 -8.25 -5.69
C ILE A 138 -10.15 -9.60 -5.28
N ASN A 139 -10.48 -10.47 -6.23
CA ASN A 139 -11.00 -11.82 -5.96
C ASN A 139 -9.97 -12.66 -5.18
N ASP A 140 -8.73 -12.76 -5.68
CA ASP A 140 -7.63 -13.49 -5.03
C ASP A 140 -7.46 -13.05 -3.56
N ARG A 141 -7.55 -11.73 -3.31
CA ARG A 141 -7.39 -11.15 -1.97
C ARG A 141 -8.62 -11.36 -1.08
N ILE A 142 -9.83 -11.41 -1.64
CA ILE A 142 -11.05 -11.78 -0.90
C ILE A 142 -10.96 -13.26 -0.48
N GLU A 143 -10.53 -14.15 -1.38
CA GLU A 143 -10.37 -15.58 -1.08
C GLU A 143 -9.32 -15.83 0.00
N GLU A 144 -8.17 -15.15 -0.05
CA GLU A 144 -7.15 -15.22 1.02
C GLU A 144 -7.70 -14.71 2.37
N LEU A 145 -8.42 -13.59 2.37
CA LEU A 145 -9.01 -13.02 3.58
C LEU A 145 -10.11 -13.93 4.15
N ASP A 146 -10.96 -14.53 3.32
CA ASP A 146 -12.04 -15.40 3.77
C ASP A 146 -11.55 -16.79 4.20
N LYS A 147 -10.46 -17.30 3.61
CA LYS A 147 -9.73 -18.45 4.15
C LYS A 147 -9.18 -18.11 5.54
N ARG A 148 -8.45 -16.99 5.66
CA ARG A 148 -7.85 -16.57 6.94
C ARG A 148 -8.90 -16.35 8.04
N LYS A 149 -10.03 -15.68 7.73
CA LYS A 149 -11.15 -15.52 8.67
C LYS A 149 -11.71 -16.86 9.15
N LYS A 150 -11.84 -17.87 8.28
CA LYS A 150 -12.31 -19.21 8.68
C LYS A 150 -11.32 -19.86 9.66
N GLU A 151 -10.04 -19.82 9.34
CA GLU A 151 -8.96 -20.32 10.21
C GLU A 151 -8.92 -19.58 11.56
N GLU A 152 -9.06 -18.25 11.57
CA GLU A 152 -9.15 -17.43 12.79
C GLU A 152 -10.40 -17.76 13.62
N ILE A 153 -11.57 -17.89 12.98
CA ILE A 153 -12.85 -18.22 13.63
C ILE A 153 -12.83 -19.63 14.22
N ASP A 154 -12.29 -20.62 13.50
CA ASP A 154 -12.28 -22.01 13.97
C ASP A 154 -11.23 -22.23 15.08
N ASN A 155 -10.08 -21.53 15.03
CA ASN A 155 -9.17 -21.43 16.17
C ASN A 155 -9.84 -20.73 17.37
N ALA A 156 -10.55 -19.62 17.15
CA ALA A 156 -11.25 -18.91 18.22
C ALA A 156 -12.34 -19.78 18.88
N LYS A 157 -13.07 -20.61 18.13
CA LYS A 157 -14.00 -21.62 18.67
C LYS A 157 -13.25 -22.68 19.49
N LYS A 158 -12.19 -23.27 18.91
CA LYS A 158 -11.39 -24.34 19.54
C LYS A 158 -10.82 -23.93 20.90
N TYR A 159 -10.41 -22.67 21.03
CA TYR A 159 -9.80 -22.12 22.24
C TYR A 159 -10.73 -21.20 23.07
N ALA A 160 -12.02 -21.08 22.73
CA ALA A 160 -12.97 -20.17 23.38
C ALA A 160 -13.07 -20.35 24.91
N ILE A 161 -12.86 -21.58 25.39
CA ILE A 161 -12.96 -21.97 26.80
C ILE A 161 -11.67 -21.71 27.60
N GLU A 162 -10.53 -21.41 26.96
CA GLU A 162 -9.20 -21.29 27.58
C GLU A 162 -9.18 -20.39 28.83
N LYS A 163 -9.78 -19.19 28.74
CA LYS A 163 -9.84 -18.24 29.85
C LYS A 163 -10.72 -18.71 31.02
N SER A 164 -11.76 -19.49 30.76
CA SER A 164 -12.64 -20.06 31.80
C SER A 164 -12.00 -21.27 32.48
N ILE A 165 -11.14 -21.99 31.74
CA ILE A 165 -10.42 -23.17 32.22
C ILE A 165 -9.38 -22.80 33.27
N ASP A 166 -8.64 -21.70 33.12
CA ASP A 166 -7.63 -21.31 34.12
C ASP A 166 -8.26 -21.12 35.52
N SER A 167 -9.38 -20.41 35.63
CA SER A 167 -10.16 -20.30 36.86
C SER A 167 -10.58 -21.66 37.44
N ALA A 168 -10.94 -22.62 36.58
CA ALA A 168 -11.32 -23.97 37.00
C ALA A 168 -10.13 -24.82 37.45
N ILE A 169 -8.98 -24.71 36.77
CA ILE A 169 -7.70 -25.34 37.19
C ILE A 169 -7.27 -24.79 38.55
N ASN A 170 -7.40 -23.48 38.79
CA ASN A 170 -7.05 -22.89 40.08
C ASN A 170 -7.93 -23.43 41.24
N ILE A 171 -9.17 -23.85 40.98
CA ILE A 171 -10.01 -24.57 41.96
C ILE A 171 -9.49 -26.00 42.17
N VAL A 172 -9.10 -26.71 41.09
CA VAL A 172 -8.47 -28.04 41.17
C VAL A 172 -7.19 -28.00 42.00
N ASP A 173 -6.30 -27.03 41.78
CA ASP A 173 -5.09 -26.81 42.58
C ASP A 173 -5.42 -26.73 44.09
N GLN A 174 -6.44 -25.95 44.48
CA GLN A 174 -6.82 -25.83 45.89
C GLN A 174 -7.36 -27.15 46.47
N LEU A 175 -8.04 -27.97 45.66
CA LEU A 175 -8.50 -29.29 46.05
C LEU A 175 -7.33 -30.30 46.15
N GLU A 176 -6.35 -30.27 45.25
CA GLU A 176 -5.13 -31.10 45.36
C GLU A 176 -4.38 -30.76 46.67
N ILE A 177 -4.16 -29.46 46.95
CA ILE A 177 -3.49 -28.98 48.17
C ILE A 177 -4.29 -29.36 49.44
N ALA A 178 -5.60 -29.16 49.46
CA ALA A 178 -6.44 -29.51 50.59
C ALA A 178 -6.44 -31.02 50.88
N LEU A 179 -6.38 -31.86 49.84
CA LEU A 179 -6.27 -33.31 49.97
C LEU A 179 -4.90 -33.76 50.49
N GLU A 180 -3.81 -33.09 50.11
CA GLU A 180 -2.46 -33.35 50.63
C GLU A 180 -2.41 -33.10 52.16
N PHE A 181 -2.90 -31.95 52.63
CA PHE A 181 -2.98 -31.64 54.06
C PHE A 181 -3.98 -32.54 54.83
N ALA A 182 -5.19 -32.77 54.29
CA ALA A 182 -6.21 -33.56 54.98
C ALA A 182 -5.86 -35.06 55.09
N SER A 183 -4.89 -35.56 54.30
CA SER A 183 -4.40 -36.93 54.38
C SER A 183 -3.56 -37.22 55.64
N LEU A 184 -3.19 -36.19 56.41
CA LEU A 184 -2.39 -36.31 57.64
C LEU A 184 -3.22 -36.74 58.86
N ASP A 185 -4.54 -36.54 58.87
CA ASP A 185 -5.43 -36.88 59.99
C ASP A 185 -6.25 -38.17 59.70
N PRO A 186 -6.06 -39.26 60.48
CA PRO A 186 -6.84 -40.48 60.37
C PRO A 186 -8.36 -40.28 60.47
N ALA A 187 -8.84 -39.28 61.21
CA ALA A 187 -10.27 -39.03 61.40
C ALA A 187 -10.98 -38.56 60.11
N VAL A 188 -10.25 -37.86 59.22
CA VAL A 188 -10.82 -37.27 58.00
C VAL A 188 -10.69 -38.20 56.78
N LYS A 189 -9.93 -39.30 56.91
CA LYS A 189 -9.53 -40.23 55.82
C LYS A 189 -10.68 -40.73 54.94
N ASN A 190 -11.87 -40.97 55.50
CA ASN A 190 -13.04 -41.39 54.73
C ASN A 190 -13.57 -40.27 53.81
N TYR A 191 -13.55 -39.01 54.27
CA TYR A 191 -13.94 -37.85 53.47
C TYR A 191 -12.90 -37.56 52.37
N VAL A 192 -11.60 -37.68 52.70
CA VAL A 192 -10.49 -37.55 51.73
C VAL A 192 -10.68 -38.51 50.55
N SER A 193 -11.11 -39.76 50.80
CA SER A 193 -11.44 -40.73 49.75
C SER A 193 -12.56 -40.24 48.82
N GLY A 194 -13.68 -39.75 49.40
CA GLY A 194 -14.80 -39.20 48.63
C GLY A 194 -14.43 -37.98 47.79
N PHE A 195 -13.72 -37.01 48.37
CA PHE A 195 -13.22 -35.85 47.63
C PHE A 195 -12.23 -36.23 46.52
N LYS A 196 -11.40 -37.27 46.72
CA LYS A 196 -10.51 -37.80 45.68
C LYS A 196 -11.28 -38.43 44.51
N MET A 197 -12.43 -39.06 44.76
CA MET A 197 -13.33 -39.52 43.69
C MET A 197 -13.94 -38.35 42.90
N VAL A 198 -14.31 -37.25 43.57
CA VAL A 198 -14.78 -36.02 42.90
C VAL A 198 -13.67 -35.39 42.05
N LEU A 199 -12.44 -35.28 42.58
CA LEU A 199 -11.27 -34.80 41.85
C LEU A 199 -11.00 -35.62 40.58
N ASN A 200 -10.95 -36.96 40.70
CA ASN A 200 -10.77 -37.85 39.54
C ASN A 200 -11.91 -37.69 38.52
N SER A 201 -13.16 -37.54 38.99
CA SER A 201 -14.31 -37.31 38.10
C SER A 201 -14.20 -35.99 37.33
N PHE A 202 -13.70 -34.94 37.99
CA PHE A 202 -13.44 -33.65 37.35
C PHE A 202 -12.29 -33.71 36.34
N VAL A 203 -11.18 -34.39 36.67
CA VAL A 203 -10.06 -34.60 35.73
C VAL A 203 -10.50 -35.44 34.51
N ASN A 204 -11.36 -36.44 34.70
CA ASN A 204 -11.96 -37.18 33.59
C ASN A 204 -12.84 -36.28 32.70
N TRP A 205 -13.61 -35.35 33.29
CA TRP A 205 -14.40 -34.37 32.55
C TRP A 205 -13.53 -33.36 31.79
N LEU A 206 -12.42 -32.88 32.37
CA LEU A 206 -11.42 -32.08 31.64
C LEU A 206 -10.93 -32.83 30.38
N GLY A 207 -10.73 -34.14 30.49
CA GLY A 207 -10.37 -34.99 29.35
C GLY A 207 -11.39 -35.01 28.21
N THR A 208 -12.71 -34.94 28.49
CA THR A 208 -13.74 -34.97 27.42
C THR A 208 -13.83 -33.65 26.66
N VAL A 209 -13.38 -32.54 27.26
CA VAL A 209 -13.24 -31.22 26.59
C VAL A 209 -11.82 -30.98 26.04
N ASN A 210 -11.02 -32.05 25.86
CA ASN A 210 -9.65 -32.04 25.31
C ASN A 210 -8.63 -31.23 26.14
N ILE A 211 -8.87 -31.12 27.45
CA ILE A 211 -7.91 -30.57 28.41
C ILE A 211 -7.16 -31.73 29.04
N HIS A 212 -5.84 -31.75 28.89
CA HIS A 212 -4.99 -32.81 29.43
C HIS A 212 -3.96 -32.22 30.40
N ARG A 213 -3.84 -32.85 31.58
CA ARG A 213 -2.71 -32.64 32.49
C ARG A 213 -1.42 -33.03 31.74
N MET A 214 -0.36 -32.24 31.90
CA MET A 214 0.94 -32.58 31.34
C MET A 214 1.62 -33.60 32.27
N ASP A 215 1.93 -34.78 31.72
CA ASP A 215 2.53 -35.89 32.47
C ASP A 215 4.04 -35.68 32.61
N ILE A 216 4.40 -34.76 33.51
CA ILE A 216 5.77 -34.40 33.87
C ILE A 216 6.04 -34.92 35.29
N LYS A 217 7.19 -35.54 35.50
CA LYS A 217 7.57 -36.26 36.72
C LYS A 217 8.95 -35.81 37.24
N PRO A 218 9.27 -36.05 38.52
CA PRO A 218 10.65 -36.05 38.98
C PRO A 218 11.52 -36.95 38.10
N GLY A 219 12.70 -36.48 37.71
CA GLY A 219 13.59 -37.14 36.76
C GLY A 219 13.42 -36.72 35.29
N ASP A 220 12.34 -36.02 34.93
CA ASP A 220 12.21 -35.48 33.57
C ASP A 220 13.12 -34.26 33.35
N LYS A 221 13.72 -34.15 32.17
CA LYS A 221 14.54 -32.99 31.79
C LYS A 221 13.67 -31.73 31.66
N PHE A 222 14.16 -30.60 32.17
CA PHE A 222 13.46 -29.32 32.07
C PHE A 222 13.30 -28.84 30.62
N ASP A 223 12.08 -28.45 30.24
CA ASP A 223 11.74 -27.78 28.97
C ASP A 223 10.87 -26.55 29.24
N GLU A 224 11.44 -25.36 29.01
CA GLU A 224 10.79 -24.05 29.21
C GLU A 224 9.47 -23.90 28.42
N LYS A 225 9.29 -24.66 27.32
CA LYS A 225 8.06 -24.67 26.53
C LYS A 225 6.85 -25.27 27.27
N TYR A 226 7.10 -26.11 28.29
CA TYR A 226 6.06 -26.82 29.04
C TYR A 226 6.17 -26.61 30.57
N MET A 227 7.33 -26.17 31.05
CA MET A 227 7.67 -26.08 32.46
C MET A 227 8.09 -24.66 32.86
N SER A 228 7.78 -24.28 34.10
CA SER A 228 8.21 -23.03 34.72
C SER A 228 8.95 -23.38 36.02
N ALA A 229 10.25 -23.08 36.06
CA ALA A 229 11.06 -23.30 37.25
C ALA A 229 10.72 -22.27 38.32
N SER A 230 10.18 -22.69 39.47
CA SER A 230 9.90 -21.80 40.60
C SER A 230 11.12 -21.57 41.49
N ASP A 231 12.01 -22.55 41.57
CA ASP A 231 13.24 -22.49 42.36
C ASP A 231 14.28 -23.49 41.82
N LYS A 232 15.56 -23.32 42.21
CA LYS A 232 16.63 -24.30 41.99
C LYS A 232 17.14 -24.84 43.32
N VAL A 233 17.23 -26.16 43.44
CA VAL A 233 17.61 -26.85 44.68
C VAL A 233 18.63 -27.94 44.39
N SER A 234 19.63 -28.06 45.25
CA SER A 234 20.65 -29.09 45.19
C SER A 234 20.10 -30.43 45.71
N ASP A 235 19.76 -31.34 44.78
CA ASP A 235 19.26 -32.69 45.09
C ASP A 235 20.27 -33.74 44.57
N PRO A 236 20.88 -34.57 45.45
CA PRO A 236 21.90 -35.53 45.03
C PRO A 236 21.37 -36.64 44.11
N ASN A 237 20.04 -36.79 43.97
CA ASN A 237 19.41 -37.82 43.15
C ASN A 237 19.15 -37.39 41.69
N TYR A 238 19.25 -36.09 41.37
CA TYR A 238 18.89 -35.57 40.04
C TYR A 238 20.00 -34.71 39.41
N PRO A 239 20.42 -34.99 38.16
CA PRO A 239 21.44 -34.19 37.48
C PRO A 239 20.93 -32.79 37.13
N ALA A 240 21.86 -31.86 36.84
CA ALA A 240 21.55 -30.47 36.50
C ALA A 240 20.46 -30.32 35.42
N ASP A 241 19.63 -29.28 35.57
CA ASP A 241 18.50 -28.97 34.67
C ASP A 241 17.46 -30.10 34.51
N THR A 242 17.31 -30.93 35.55
CA THR A 242 16.29 -31.99 35.69
C THR A 242 15.27 -31.62 36.78
N VAL A 243 14.01 -32.01 36.62
CA VAL A 243 12.94 -31.78 37.59
C VAL A 243 13.15 -32.63 38.85
N CYS A 244 13.29 -31.98 40.02
CA CYS A 244 13.33 -32.66 41.32
C CYS A 244 11.94 -32.89 41.91
N LYS A 245 11.06 -31.88 41.79
CA LYS A 245 9.67 -31.95 42.26
C LYS A 245 8.73 -31.11 41.38
N VAL A 246 7.57 -31.69 41.04
CA VAL A 246 6.43 -30.92 40.52
C VAL A 246 5.71 -30.26 41.69
N MET A 247 5.64 -28.93 41.67
CA MET A 247 4.97 -28.12 42.69
C MET A 247 3.53 -27.77 42.31
N LYS A 248 3.23 -27.63 41.01
CA LYS A 248 1.86 -27.51 40.50
C LYS A 248 1.69 -28.13 39.13
N SER A 249 0.56 -28.80 38.95
CA SER A 249 0.09 -29.39 37.70
C SER A 249 0.01 -28.35 36.56
N GLY A 250 0.59 -28.68 35.41
CA GLY A 250 0.40 -27.96 34.15
C GLY A 250 -0.64 -28.63 33.26
N TYR A 251 -1.26 -27.87 32.36
CA TYR A 251 -2.36 -28.31 31.52
C TYR A 251 -2.26 -27.75 30.09
N LYS A 252 -2.63 -28.58 29.11
CA LYS A 252 -2.78 -28.22 27.70
C LYS A 252 -4.24 -28.40 27.24
N LEU A 253 -4.69 -27.53 26.36
CA LEU A 253 -5.98 -27.57 25.66
C LEU A 253 -5.67 -27.89 24.20
N TYR A 254 -5.98 -29.11 23.76
CA TYR A 254 -5.44 -29.70 22.52
C TYR A 254 -3.89 -29.61 22.49
N ASP A 255 -3.34 -28.83 21.57
CA ASP A 255 -1.92 -28.55 21.33
C ASP A 255 -1.39 -27.29 22.07
N ARG A 256 -2.27 -26.44 22.60
CA ARG A 256 -1.88 -25.19 23.29
C ARG A 256 -1.67 -25.43 24.78
N VAL A 257 -0.54 -24.98 25.34
CA VAL A 257 -0.34 -24.94 26.80
C VAL A 257 -1.23 -23.83 27.37
N VAL A 258 -2.14 -24.19 28.28
CA VAL A 258 -2.97 -23.23 29.03
C VAL A 258 -2.19 -22.72 30.23
N ARG A 259 -1.50 -23.63 30.93
CA ARG A 259 -0.63 -23.31 32.06
C ARG A 259 0.55 -24.27 32.12
N HIS A 260 1.77 -23.73 32.19
CA HIS A 260 3.01 -24.49 32.36
C HIS A 260 3.00 -25.25 33.70
N THR A 261 3.67 -26.41 33.76
CA THR A 261 3.88 -27.14 35.02
C THR A 261 4.89 -26.38 35.87
N MET A 262 4.55 -26.09 37.13
CA MET A 262 5.47 -25.40 38.04
C MET A 262 6.37 -26.44 38.73
N VAL A 263 7.69 -26.29 38.59
CA VAL A 263 8.67 -27.30 39.00
C VAL A 263 9.83 -26.70 39.80
N VAL A 264 10.44 -27.51 40.67
CA VAL A 264 11.77 -27.26 41.23
C VAL A 264 12.79 -28.05 40.41
N VAL A 265 13.90 -27.41 40.05
CA VAL A 265 14.92 -27.95 39.12
C VAL A 265 16.25 -28.14 39.84
N SER A 266 16.98 -29.19 39.52
CA SER A 266 18.32 -29.43 40.07
C SER A 266 19.34 -28.41 39.55
N ASP A 267 20.16 -27.87 40.45
CA ASP A 267 21.39 -27.16 40.08
C ASP A 267 22.56 -28.13 39.78
N GLY A 268 22.39 -29.41 40.11
CA GLY A 268 23.38 -30.48 39.95
C GLY A 268 24.51 -30.50 40.98
N VAL A 269 24.55 -29.61 41.98
CA VAL A 269 25.67 -29.59 42.94
C VAL A 269 25.51 -30.70 43.98
N GLY A 270 26.48 -31.61 44.03
CA GLY A 270 26.41 -32.81 44.87
C GLY A 270 25.59 -33.97 44.30
N TYR A 271 25.14 -33.88 43.04
CA TYR A 271 24.64 -35.05 42.31
C TYR A 271 25.73 -36.13 42.18
N VAL A 272 25.36 -37.39 42.40
CA VAL A 272 26.27 -38.54 42.32
C VAL A 272 25.72 -39.50 41.27
N ASP A 273 26.41 -39.64 40.15
CA ASP A 273 25.99 -40.55 39.07
C ASP A 273 25.97 -42.01 39.57
N PRO A 274 24.80 -42.67 39.61
CA PRO A 274 24.71 -44.04 40.13
C PRO A 274 25.45 -45.04 39.24
N ASN A 275 25.59 -44.74 37.94
CA ASN A 275 26.37 -45.55 36.99
C ASN A 275 27.89 -45.37 37.14
N ALA A 276 28.37 -44.25 37.68
CA ALA A 276 29.80 -43.99 37.83
C ALA A 276 30.47 -44.87 38.91
N ALA A 277 29.67 -45.55 39.74
CA ALA A 277 30.14 -46.50 40.74
C ALA A 277 30.47 -47.90 40.18
N GLU A 278 29.93 -48.28 39.01
CA GLU A 278 30.12 -49.62 38.44
C GLU A 278 31.33 -49.73 37.48
N GLU A 279 31.79 -48.63 36.87
CA GLU A 279 33.03 -48.62 36.07
C GLU A 279 34.32 -48.59 36.92
N ALA A 280 34.21 -48.53 38.25
CA ALA A 280 35.34 -48.31 39.16
C ALA A 280 35.97 -49.59 39.77
N THR A 281 35.57 -50.80 39.33
CA THR A 281 35.87 -52.07 40.02
C THR A 281 36.82 -53.04 39.30
N GLU A 282 37.34 -52.72 38.11
CA GLU A 282 38.21 -53.63 37.32
C GLU A 282 39.70 -53.23 37.16
N GLU A 283 40.29 -52.36 38.00
CA GLU A 283 41.78 -52.25 38.04
C GLU A 283 42.40 -51.95 39.42
N SER A 284 42.69 -53.01 40.20
CA SER A 284 43.75 -53.13 41.24
C SER A 284 43.55 -54.44 42.05
N ALA A 285 44.54 -55.18 42.55
CA ALA A 285 46.01 -55.22 42.44
C ALA A 285 46.42 -56.68 42.85
N PRO A 286 47.44 -57.03 43.69
CA PRO A 286 48.77 -56.46 44.00
C PRO A 286 49.93 -57.50 44.05
N THR A 287 51.20 -57.05 44.13
CA THR A 287 52.30 -57.70 44.93
C THR A 287 53.57 -56.80 44.94
N LYS A 288 53.86 -56.08 46.03
CA LYS A 288 54.74 -56.40 47.19
C LYS A 288 56.22 -55.92 47.06
N PRO A 289 56.96 -55.66 48.18
CA PRO A 289 58.01 -54.62 48.23
C PRO A 289 59.40 -55.09 48.76
N THR A 290 60.42 -54.20 48.81
CA THR A 290 61.61 -54.28 49.71
C THR A 290 62.49 -53.00 49.72
N GLN A 291 62.74 -52.42 50.93
CA GLN A 291 63.91 -51.66 51.45
C GLN A 291 64.55 -50.43 50.69
N ALA A 292 65.41 -49.56 51.27
CA ALA A 292 65.51 -48.93 52.62
C ALA A 292 66.67 -47.87 52.76
N THR A 293 66.39 -46.64 53.26
CA THR A 293 67.33 -45.72 54.03
C THR A 293 68.49 -45.01 53.24
N PRO A 294 69.27 -44.02 53.78
CA PRO A 294 68.97 -42.60 54.11
C PRO A 294 69.94 -41.51 53.50
N THR A 295 69.91 -40.25 54.02
CA THR A 295 71.06 -39.28 54.14
C THR A 295 71.43 -38.41 52.90
N GLN A 296 71.86 -37.12 52.93
CA GLN A 296 72.10 -36.00 53.91
C GLN A 296 71.89 -34.62 53.18
N GLU A 297 71.28 -33.56 53.77
CA GLU A 297 71.89 -32.30 54.30
C GLU A 297 71.93 -31.03 53.38
N ALA A 298 72.08 -29.85 54.02
CA ALA A 298 72.50 -28.52 53.53
C ALA A 298 71.46 -27.40 53.21
N ALA A 299 71.79 -26.19 53.69
CA ALA A 299 71.26 -24.83 53.44
C ALA A 299 72.47 -23.84 53.44
N PRO A 300 72.39 -22.47 53.42
CA PRO A 300 71.23 -21.55 53.38
C PRO A 300 71.37 -20.24 52.52
N ALA A 301 70.24 -19.57 52.22
CA ALA A 301 70.03 -18.08 52.19
C ALA A 301 70.88 -17.17 51.22
N PRO A 302 70.70 -15.81 51.16
CA PRO A 302 69.51 -14.93 51.28
C PRO A 302 69.39 -13.79 50.20
N THR A 303 68.32 -12.96 50.31
CA THR A 303 68.19 -11.49 50.03
C THR A 303 67.36 -10.93 48.83
N LYS A 304 66.39 -10.05 49.19
CA LYS A 304 65.99 -8.69 48.64
C LYS A 304 65.80 -8.51 47.10
N SER A 305 64.78 -7.79 46.58
CA SER A 305 64.41 -6.38 46.88
C SER A 305 62.96 -5.99 46.45
N LYS A 306 62.59 -4.69 46.58
CA LYS A 306 61.23 -4.07 46.47
C LYS A 306 61.01 -3.31 45.11
N PRO A 307 60.00 -2.42 44.93
CA PRO A 307 58.76 -2.53 44.11
C PRO A 307 58.78 -1.77 42.75
N THR A 308 57.62 -1.65 42.03
CA THR A 308 56.97 -0.35 41.59
C THR A 308 55.97 -0.44 40.39
N ALA A 309 54.89 0.34 40.45
CA ALA A 309 53.98 0.87 39.38
C ALA A 309 52.99 -0.03 38.56
N PRO A 310 51.81 0.51 38.18
CA PRO A 310 50.83 -0.08 37.23
C PRO A 310 50.72 0.66 35.86
N PRO A 311 50.08 0.06 34.83
CA PRO A 311 49.74 0.71 33.56
C PRO A 311 48.30 1.33 33.50
N PRO A 312 47.97 2.23 32.54
CA PRO A 312 46.74 3.05 32.59
C PRO A 312 45.77 3.00 31.37
N GLY A 313 44.51 3.41 31.60
CA GLY A 313 43.48 3.67 30.56
C GLY A 313 42.79 2.41 29.99
N SER A 314 41.53 2.39 29.54
CA SER A 314 40.42 3.38 29.43
C SER A 314 39.09 2.57 29.39
N VAL A 315 37.84 3.06 29.24
CA VAL A 315 37.20 4.32 28.78
C VAL A 315 35.95 4.61 29.66
N LYS A 316 35.43 5.84 29.66
CA LYS A 316 34.24 6.28 30.44
C LYS A 316 32.92 6.17 29.64
N PRO A 317 31.88 5.48 30.14
CA PRO A 317 30.49 5.68 29.69
C PRO A 317 29.86 6.92 30.34
N THR A 318 29.10 7.72 29.58
CA THR A 318 28.38 8.91 30.09
C THR A 318 26.89 8.65 30.24
N THR A 319 26.36 8.85 31.46
CA THR A 319 24.94 8.74 31.80
C THR A 319 24.12 9.92 31.23
N PRO A 320 23.05 9.69 30.46
CA PRO A 320 22.06 10.72 30.11
C PRO A 320 21.07 10.95 31.28
N PRO A 321 20.55 12.17 31.49
CA PRO A 321 19.72 12.51 32.65
C PRO A 321 18.27 12.00 32.54
N HIS A 322 17.66 11.71 33.68
CA HIS A 322 16.23 11.35 33.77
C HIS A 322 15.31 12.47 33.26
N GLN A 323 14.37 12.12 32.38
CA GLN A 323 13.19 12.94 32.10
C GLN A 323 12.01 12.47 32.96
N LYS A 324 11.18 13.42 33.42
CA LYS A 324 9.96 13.12 34.20
C LYS A 324 8.84 12.62 33.26
N PRO A 325 7.89 11.80 33.76
CA PRO A 325 6.68 11.49 33.00
C PRO A 325 5.84 12.75 32.79
N VAL A 326 5.39 12.97 31.56
CA VAL A 326 4.43 14.04 31.23
C VAL A 326 3.02 13.52 31.45
N GLN A 327 2.21 14.24 32.24
CA GLN A 327 0.80 13.94 32.43
C GLN A 327 -0.03 14.40 31.22
N PRO A 328 -1.04 13.64 30.77
CA PRO A 328 -2.01 14.14 29.80
C PRO A 328 -2.93 15.18 30.47
N PRO A 329 -3.26 16.31 29.81
CA PRO A 329 -4.12 17.32 30.39
C PRO A 329 -5.59 16.84 30.44
N GLN A 330 -6.22 16.94 31.62
CA GLN A 330 -7.68 16.86 31.72
C GLN A 330 -8.30 18.22 31.37
N SER A 331 -9.37 18.24 30.59
CA SER A 331 -10.22 19.43 30.43
C SER A 331 -11.68 19.06 30.15
N SER A 332 -12.52 19.36 31.16
CA SER A 332 -13.96 19.62 31.14
C SER A 332 -14.79 19.34 29.87
N SER A 333 -15.70 18.36 30.00
CA SER A 333 -17.14 18.44 29.67
C SER A 333 -17.63 19.25 28.44
N LYS A 334 -18.30 18.55 27.52
CA LYS A 334 -19.47 19.06 26.77
C LYS A 334 -20.51 17.94 26.59
N GLN A 335 -21.79 18.32 26.47
CA GLN A 335 -22.94 17.40 26.52
C GLN A 335 -23.28 16.77 25.16
N PRO A 336 -23.99 15.62 25.12
CA PRO A 336 -24.33 14.93 23.88
C PRO A 336 -25.37 15.69 23.05
N ILE A 337 -25.20 15.67 21.72
CA ILE A 337 -26.14 16.25 20.75
C ILE A 337 -27.05 15.14 20.21
N THR A 338 -28.36 15.27 20.46
CA THR A 338 -29.41 14.39 19.94
C THR A 338 -29.52 14.49 18.42
N HIS A 339 -29.43 13.35 17.73
CA HIS A 339 -29.82 13.26 16.32
C HIS A 339 -31.33 13.00 16.21
N GLN A 340 -32.05 13.86 15.50
CA GLN A 340 -33.44 13.60 15.14
C GLN A 340 -33.52 12.63 13.95
N VAL A 341 -34.44 11.66 14.03
CA VAL A 341 -34.75 10.76 12.92
C VAL A 341 -35.72 11.45 11.96
N ILE A 342 -35.21 11.94 10.83
CA ILE A 342 -36.07 12.40 9.73
C ILE A 342 -36.62 11.16 9.01
N LYS A 343 -37.90 10.85 9.26
CA LYS A 343 -38.66 9.92 8.42
C LYS A 343 -38.88 10.57 7.05
N LYS A 344 -38.61 9.84 5.96
CA LYS A 344 -39.24 10.12 4.67
C LYS A 344 -40.57 9.36 4.58
N SER A 345 -41.59 10.04 4.08
CA SER A 345 -42.77 9.42 3.48
C SER A 345 -42.48 9.06 2.02
#